data_AF-A0A9D3MTX0-F1
#
_entry.id   AF-A0A9D3MTX0-F1
#
_cell.length_a   1.000
_cell.length_b   1.000
_cell.length_c   1.000
_cell.angle_alpha   90.00
_cell.angle_beta   90.00
_cell.angle_gamma   90.00
#
_symmetry.space_group_name_H-M   'P 1'
#
loop_
_entity.id
_entity.type
_entity.pdbx_description
1 polymer ?
#
loop_
_entity_poly.entity_id
_entity_poly.type
_entity_poly.pdbx_seq_one_letter_code
_entity_poly.pdbx_strand_id
1 'polypeptide(L)'
;MVPRLDSVWRFCRIRAFLILVLSYVLFLVFGGFMFLALEKPEEDALIAEVRQFRIEFLDRHRCVKESHLDDLLKKALFAEKRGVAVLEAEGEEYSYDFSSSLFFVTTFLTTTGYGSTMPISDDGKLFLVTYSLLGIPITLLLLSCLTHLLLPWVTRGPVRYMQTRWGLSHSGASLAHAGLLLGLTAALLFLLPATALCLLVPGWSFLESFYFCYISLSTIGLGDYLPGGTRSLASRKGLEFAISCYLLLGLMVLLVVLETFWRLPQTQALVRFFSGPWEGPLDGLALDELTLSGDFLPRRIGRRTPPQKWIPVRLPHLYHLPTVPGSPAPSSHPLPHRPQNLRPRPVRALDLRPPVSMLR
;
A
#
# COMPACT_ATOMS: atom_id res chain seq x y z
N MET A 1 -0.65 37.46 26.05
CA MET A 1 -1.56 36.85 25.04
C MET A 1 -1.37 35.34 24.82
N VAL A 2 -0.31 34.71 25.34
CA VAL A 2 -0.01 33.27 25.14
C VAL A 2 -1.10 32.26 25.56
N PRO A 3 -1.84 32.37 26.70
CA PRO A 3 -2.61 31.24 27.24
C PRO A 3 -3.84 30.80 26.41
N ARG A 4 -4.26 31.57 25.39
CA ARG A 4 -5.36 31.16 24.50
C ARG A 4 -4.94 30.07 23.52
N LEU A 5 -3.71 30.10 22.99
CA LEU A 5 -3.26 29.07 22.04
C LEU A 5 -3.18 27.70 22.73
N ASP A 6 -2.60 27.60 23.92
CA ASP A 6 -2.47 26.32 24.66
C ASP A 6 -3.83 25.70 25.05
N SER A 7 -4.87 26.53 25.15
CA SER A 7 -6.25 26.08 25.38
C SER A 7 -6.88 25.52 24.10
N VAL A 8 -6.73 26.23 22.97
CA VAL A 8 -7.18 25.76 21.66
C VAL A 8 -6.43 24.49 21.26
N TRP A 9 -5.12 24.42 21.51
CA TRP A 9 -4.28 23.27 21.19
C TRP A 9 -4.70 22.00 21.95
N ARG A 10 -4.96 22.13 23.26
CA ARG A 10 -5.51 21.02 24.07
C ARG A 10 -6.94 20.64 23.67
N PHE A 11 -7.80 21.61 23.36
CA PHE A 11 -9.16 21.37 22.90
C PHE A 11 -9.19 20.61 21.55
N CYS A 12 -8.42 21.09 20.56
CA CYS A 12 -8.30 20.45 19.25
C CYS A 12 -7.72 19.05 19.35
N ARG A 13 -6.74 18.80 20.24
CA ARG A 13 -6.18 17.45 20.44
C ARG A 13 -7.18 16.48 21.06
N ILE A 14 -7.96 16.90 22.06
CA ILE A 14 -8.99 16.05 22.70
C ILE A 14 -10.15 15.77 21.73
N ARG A 15 -10.45 16.69 20.81
CA ARG A 15 -11.51 16.55 19.80
C ARG A 15 -10.99 16.23 18.40
N ALA A 16 -9.72 15.82 18.26
CA ALA A 16 -9.05 15.67 16.97
C ALA A 16 -9.80 14.71 16.04
N PHE A 17 -10.24 13.57 16.58
CA PHE A 17 -11.09 12.60 15.90
C PHE A 17 -12.41 13.20 15.40
N LEU A 18 -13.13 13.93 16.25
CA LEU A 18 -14.41 14.57 15.88
C LEU A 18 -14.22 15.67 14.83
N ILE A 19 -13.14 16.43 14.92
CA ILE A 19 -12.79 17.46 13.92
C ILE A 19 -12.46 16.81 12.57
N LEU A 20 -11.68 15.71 12.58
CA LEU A 20 -11.34 14.97 11.37
C LEU A 20 -12.60 14.37 10.71
N VAL A 21 -13.44 13.67 11.48
CA VAL A 21 -14.72 13.11 11.00
C VAL A 21 -15.64 14.20 10.45
N LEU A 22 -15.82 15.31 11.17
CA LEU A 22 -16.64 16.43 10.69
C LEU A 22 -16.08 17.04 9.40
N SER A 23 -14.75 17.22 9.31
CA SER A 23 -14.11 17.74 8.10
C SER A 23 -14.28 16.83 6.89
N TYR A 24 -14.24 15.50 7.09
CA TYR A 24 -14.46 14.52 6.03
C TYR A 24 -15.95 14.46 5.60
N VAL A 25 -16.88 14.53 6.54
CA VAL A 25 -18.32 14.66 6.22
C VAL A 25 -18.61 15.92 5.42
N LEU A 26 -18.02 17.07 5.80
CA LEU A 26 -18.16 18.32 5.04
C LEU A 26 -17.54 18.21 3.63
N PHE A 27 -16.41 17.53 3.49
CA PHE A 27 -15.79 17.25 2.19
C PHE A 27 -16.69 16.37 1.29
N LEU A 28 -17.31 15.33 1.84
CA LEU A 28 -18.27 14.49 1.12
C LEU A 28 -19.54 15.25 0.71
N VAL A 29 -20.10 16.08 1.60
CA VAL A 29 -21.28 16.92 1.29
C VAL A 29 -20.94 17.94 0.18
N PHE A 30 -19.76 18.56 0.23
CA PHE A 30 -19.29 19.45 -0.83
C PHE A 30 -19.13 18.72 -2.16
N GLY A 31 -18.49 17.54 -2.17
CA GLY A 31 -18.34 16.71 -3.36
C GLY A 31 -19.68 16.30 -3.98
N GLY A 32 -20.63 15.85 -3.15
CA GLY A 32 -21.98 15.49 -3.61
C GLY A 32 -22.77 16.68 -4.17
N PHE A 33 -22.63 17.88 -3.58
CA PHE A 33 -23.24 19.09 -4.13
C PHE A 33 -22.61 19.51 -5.46
N MET A 34 -21.28 19.42 -5.60
CA MET A 34 -20.60 19.70 -6.86
C MET A 34 -20.96 18.71 -7.96
N PHE A 35 -21.00 17.41 -7.66
CA PHE A 35 -21.43 16.39 -8.62
C PHE A 35 -22.88 16.61 -9.07
N LEU A 36 -23.80 16.88 -8.13
CA LEU A 36 -25.19 17.23 -8.46
C LEU A 36 -25.28 18.49 -9.34
N ALA A 37 -24.49 19.52 -9.06
CA ALA A 37 -24.55 20.77 -9.82
C ALA A 37 -23.97 20.64 -11.25
N LEU A 38 -23.06 19.69 -11.49
CA LEU A 38 -22.41 19.47 -12.78
C LEU A 38 -23.16 18.43 -13.63
N GLU A 39 -23.55 17.30 -13.04
CA GLU A 39 -24.09 16.14 -13.79
C GLU A 39 -25.61 16.19 -13.98
N LYS A 40 -26.37 16.82 -13.07
CA LYS A 40 -27.84 16.90 -13.18
C LYS A 40 -28.35 17.50 -14.51
N PRO A 41 -27.78 18.60 -15.05
CA PRO A 41 -28.24 19.13 -16.35
C PRO A 41 -27.95 18.19 -17.52
N GLU A 42 -26.81 17.49 -17.51
CA GLU A 42 -26.47 16.51 -18.54
C GLU A 42 -27.36 15.26 -18.44
N GLU A 43 -27.66 14.78 -17.23
CA GLU A 43 -28.64 13.71 -16.99
C GLU A 43 -30.03 14.07 -17.54
N ASP A 44 -30.53 15.28 -17.22
CA ASP A 44 -31.85 15.74 -17.69
C ASP A 44 -31.89 15.93 -19.22
N ALA A 45 -30.79 16.38 -19.83
CA ALA A 45 -30.65 16.48 -21.27
C ALA A 45 -30.66 15.10 -21.96
N LEU A 46 -29.90 14.14 -21.43
CA LEU A 46 -29.84 12.77 -21.95
C LEU A 46 -31.19 12.04 -21.81
N ILE A 47 -31.89 12.23 -20.67
CA ILE A 47 -33.26 11.71 -20.47
C ILE A 47 -34.22 12.30 -21.51
N ALA A 48 -34.10 13.59 -21.82
CA ALA A 48 -34.92 14.24 -22.84
C ALA A 48 -34.63 13.70 -24.25
N GLU A 49 -33.35 13.51 -24.60
CA GLU A 49 -32.92 12.95 -25.89
C GLU A 49 -33.44 11.51 -26.09
N VAL A 50 -33.21 10.62 -25.12
CA VAL A 50 -33.68 9.23 -25.18
C VAL A 50 -35.21 9.16 -25.28
N ARG A 51 -35.92 10.04 -24.57
CA ARG A 51 -37.39 10.16 -24.65
C ARG A 51 -37.85 10.64 -26.02
N GLN A 52 -37.17 11.62 -26.62
CA GLN A 52 -37.48 12.11 -27.96
C GLN A 52 -37.24 11.02 -29.01
N PHE A 53 -36.11 10.32 -28.94
CA PHE A 53 -35.78 9.22 -29.84
C PHE A 53 -36.80 8.08 -29.76
N ARG A 54 -37.25 7.71 -28.56
CA ARG A 54 -38.34 6.72 -28.35
C ARG A 54 -39.63 7.11 -29.07
N ILE A 55 -40.02 8.40 -29.00
CA ILE A 55 -41.24 8.91 -29.64
C ILE A 55 -41.09 8.90 -31.17
N GLU A 56 -39.96 9.38 -31.70
CA GLU A 56 -39.68 9.37 -33.14
C GLU A 56 -39.66 7.95 -33.70
N PHE A 57 -39.03 7.01 -32.99
CA PHE A 57 -38.96 5.61 -33.40
C PHE A 57 -40.35 4.96 -33.50
N LEU A 58 -41.23 5.21 -32.53
CA LEU A 58 -42.58 4.64 -32.50
C LEU A 58 -43.52 5.26 -33.55
N ASP A 59 -43.40 6.57 -33.84
CA ASP A 59 -44.19 7.18 -34.91
C ASP A 59 -43.73 6.71 -36.31
N ARG A 60 -42.41 6.59 -36.53
CA ARG A 60 -41.84 6.03 -37.77
C ARG A 60 -42.19 4.55 -37.96
N HIS A 61 -42.31 3.78 -36.88
CA HIS A 61 -42.56 2.33 -36.92
C HIS A 61 -43.86 1.94 -36.20
N ARG A 62 -45.01 2.38 -36.73
CA ARG A 62 -46.35 2.07 -36.17
C ARG A 62 -46.70 0.57 -36.04
N CYS A 63 -45.92 -0.33 -36.64
CA CYS A 63 -46.02 -1.77 -36.44
C CYS A 63 -45.44 -2.26 -35.09
N VAL A 64 -44.58 -1.46 -34.44
CA VAL A 64 -43.96 -1.77 -33.15
C VAL A 64 -44.84 -1.21 -32.03
N LYS A 65 -45.36 -2.09 -31.18
CA LYS A 65 -46.02 -1.69 -29.93
C LYS A 65 -44.97 -1.27 -28.90
N GLU A 66 -45.28 -0.25 -28.12
CA GLU A 66 -44.42 0.27 -27.06
C GLU A 66 -43.96 -0.83 -26.07
N SER A 67 -44.84 -1.76 -25.70
CA SER A 67 -44.50 -2.89 -24.83
C SER A 67 -43.44 -3.84 -25.43
N HIS A 68 -43.47 -4.06 -26.75
CA HIS A 68 -42.48 -4.91 -27.42
C HIS A 68 -41.13 -4.20 -27.53
N LEU A 69 -41.12 -2.88 -27.72
CA LEU A 69 -39.90 -2.06 -27.68
C LEU A 69 -39.30 -2.07 -26.27
N ASP A 70 -40.12 -1.92 -25.23
CA ASP A 70 -39.67 -2.00 -23.84
C ASP A 70 -39.07 -3.37 -23.50
N ASP A 71 -39.68 -4.46 -23.94
CA ASP A 71 -39.16 -5.81 -23.67
C ASP A 71 -37.88 -6.12 -24.47
N LEU A 72 -37.72 -5.54 -25.67
CA LEU A 72 -36.46 -5.58 -26.42
C LEU A 72 -35.37 -4.79 -25.71
N LEU A 73 -35.64 -3.53 -25.34
CA LEU A 73 -34.69 -2.67 -24.63
C LEU A 73 -34.28 -3.25 -23.28
N LYS A 74 -35.23 -3.78 -22.49
CA LYS A 74 -34.91 -4.48 -21.23
C LYS A 74 -33.98 -5.65 -21.45
N LYS A 75 -34.19 -6.47 -22.49
CA LYS A 75 -33.33 -7.61 -22.82
C LYS A 75 -31.94 -7.16 -23.29
N ALA A 76 -31.87 -6.12 -24.12
CA ALA A 76 -30.62 -5.54 -24.59
C ALA A 76 -29.79 -5.00 -23.42
N LEU A 77 -30.36 -4.10 -22.63
CA LEU A 77 -29.73 -3.51 -21.43
C LEU A 77 -29.33 -4.58 -20.39
N PHE A 78 -30.07 -5.70 -20.31
CA PHE A 78 -29.73 -6.82 -19.42
C PHE A 78 -28.56 -7.68 -19.92
N ALA A 79 -28.40 -7.82 -21.24
CA ALA A 79 -27.25 -8.49 -21.84
C ALA A 79 -26.00 -7.59 -21.75
N GLU A 80 -26.14 -6.30 -22.04
CA GLU A 80 -25.09 -5.28 -21.91
C GLU A 80 -24.56 -5.19 -20.46
N LYS A 81 -25.46 -5.17 -19.46
CA LYS A 81 -25.09 -5.27 -18.03
C LYS A 81 -24.37 -6.55 -17.61
N ARG A 82 -24.25 -7.54 -18.51
CA ARG A 82 -23.48 -8.78 -18.32
C ARG A 82 -22.21 -8.83 -19.18
N GLY A 83 -21.81 -7.70 -19.77
CA GLY A 83 -20.63 -7.60 -20.63
C GLY A 83 -20.84 -8.16 -22.04
N VAL A 84 -22.10 -8.36 -22.48
CA VAL A 84 -22.41 -8.88 -23.82
C VAL A 84 -22.84 -7.72 -24.73
N ALA A 85 -21.97 -7.36 -25.68
CA ALA A 85 -22.24 -6.31 -26.66
C ALA A 85 -23.37 -6.75 -27.62
N VAL A 86 -24.58 -6.25 -27.39
CA VAL A 86 -25.80 -6.63 -28.15
C VAL A 86 -25.70 -6.28 -29.64
N LEU A 87 -25.03 -5.16 -29.95
CA LEU A 87 -24.86 -4.65 -31.30
C LEU A 87 -23.72 -5.35 -32.07
N GLU A 88 -22.85 -6.08 -31.37
CA GLU A 88 -21.67 -6.76 -31.94
C GLU A 88 -21.77 -8.29 -31.80
N ALA A 89 -22.95 -8.81 -31.45
CA ALA A 89 -23.20 -10.22 -31.18
C ALA A 89 -22.99 -11.18 -32.38
N GLU A 90 -22.80 -10.64 -33.59
CA GLU A 90 -22.43 -11.40 -34.80
C GLU A 90 -20.91 -11.43 -35.07
N GLY A 91 -20.10 -10.73 -34.27
CA GLY A 91 -18.63 -10.78 -34.34
C GLY A 91 -18.03 -11.87 -33.44
N GLU A 92 -16.89 -12.44 -33.84
CA GLU A 92 -16.09 -13.37 -33.00
C GLU A 92 -15.32 -12.66 -31.85
N GLU A 93 -16.00 -11.77 -31.14
CA GLU A 93 -15.48 -11.04 -29.97
C GLU A 93 -15.65 -11.89 -28.70
N TYR A 94 -14.77 -12.88 -28.52
CA TYR A 94 -14.74 -13.68 -27.30
C TYR A 94 -14.33 -12.83 -26.08
N SER A 95 -15.31 -12.40 -25.27
CA SER A 95 -15.10 -11.60 -24.04
C SER A 95 -14.28 -12.30 -22.95
N TYR A 96 -13.99 -13.60 -23.13
CA TYR A 96 -13.29 -14.46 -22.18
C TYR A 96 -12.13 -15.21 -22.86
N ASP A 97 -11.09 -14.49 -23.25
CA ASP A 97 -9.80 -15.09 -23.57
C ASP A 97 -8.85 -15.05 -22.34
N PHE A 98 -7.67 -15.68 -22.43
CA PHE A 98 -6.73 -15.70 -21.31
C PHE A 98 -6.17 -14.30 -20.96
N SER A 99 -6.02 -13.40 -21.94
CA SER A 99 -5.50 -12.05 -21.74
C SER A 99 -6.50 -11.17 -20.98
N SER A 100 -7.75 -11.13 -21.45
CA SER A 100 -8.85 -10.42 -20.80
C SER A 100 -9.17 -11.04 -19.43
N SER A 101 -9.06 -12.37 -19.28
CA SER A 101 -9.21 -13.05 -17.98
C SER A 101 -8.09 -12.68 -17.00
N LEU A 102 -6.85 -12.54 -17.47
CA LEU A 102 -5.72 -12.09 -16.64
C LEU A 102 -5.86 -10.61 -16.26
N PHE A 103 -6.32 -9.76 -17.17
CA PHE A 103 -6.67 -8.36 -16.89
C PHE A 103 -7.79 -8.25 -15.84
N PHE A 104 -8.86 -9.04 -15.98
CA PHE A 104 -9.93 -9.15 -14.99
C PHE A 104 -9.40 -9.58 -13.62
N VAL A 105 -8.66 -10.69 -13.54
CA VAL A 105 -8.11 -11.18 -12.27
C VAL A 105 -7.13 -10.18 -11.64
N THR A 106 -6.31 -9.51 -12.44
CA THR A 106 -5.38 -8.47 -11.95
C THR A 106 -6.16 -7.29 -11.36
N THR A 107 -7.09 -6.71 -12.13
CA THR A 107 -7.88 -5.54 -11.72
C THR A 107 -8.81 -5.85 -10.55
N PHE A 108 -9.28 -7.09 -10.44
CA PHE A 108 -10.04 -7.57 -9.29
C PHE A 108 -9.18 -7.66 -8.02
N LEU A 109 -7.98 -8.25 -8.10
CA LEU A 109 -7.07 -8.39 -6.96
C LEU A 109 -6.42 -7.08 -6.52
N THR A 110 -6.18 -6.14 -7.45
CA THR A 110 -5.76 -4.76 -7.12
C THR A 110 -6.92 -3.90 -6.61
N THR A 111 -8.12 -4.45 -6.46
CA THR A 111 -9.34 -3.76 -6.03
C THR A 111 -9.77 -2.58 -6.93
N THR A 112 -9.29 -2.54 -8.17
CA THR A 112 -9.71 -1.56 -9.19
C THR A 112 -11.11 -1.90 -9.73
N GLY A 113 -11.33 -3.17 -10.14
CA GLY A 113 -12.67 -3.72 -10.33
C GLY A 113 -13.62 -3.06 -11.35
N TYR A 114 -13.16 -2.76 -12.57
CA TYR A 114 -13.96 -2.09 -13.63
C TYR A 114 -15.36 -2.67 -13.94
N GLY A 115 -15.64 -3.92 -13.60
CA GLY A 115 -16.98 -4.51 -13.69
C GLY A 115 -17.54 -4.76 -15.11
N SER A 116 -16.78 -4.48 -16.17
CA SER A 116 -17.16 -4.79 -17.56
C SER A 116 -17.15 -6.29 -17.89
N THR A 117 -16.23 -7.02 -17.27
CA THR A 117 -16.20 -8.48 -17.25
C THR A 117 -16.54 -8.93 -15.84
N MET A 118 -17.58 -9.76 -15.69
CA MET A 118 -18.02 -10.30 -14.41
C MET A 118 -18.45 -11.76 -14.57
N PRO A 119 -18.26 -12.62 -13.55
CA PRO A 119 -18.69 -14.01 -13.63
C PRO A 119 -20.21 -14.12 -13.78
N ILE A 120 -20.65 -14.59 -14.94
CA ILE A 120 -22.07 -14.78 -15.25
C ILE A 120 -22.63 -16.00 -14.48
N SER A 121 -21.86 -17.09 -14.41
CA SER A 121 -22.22 -18.33 -13.71
C SER A 121 -22.12 -18.21 -12.19
N ASP A 122 -22.92 -19.00 -11.47
CA ASP A 122 -22.91 -19.02 -10.01
C ASP A 122 -21.63 -19.68 -9.46
N ASP A 123 -21.11 -20.70 -10.14
CA ASP A 123 -19.80 -21.30 -9.84
C ASP A 123 -18.67 -20.27 -9.97
N GLY A 124 -18.72 -19.40 -10.99
CA GLY A 124 -17.75 -18.33 -11.18
C GLY A 124 -17.80 -17.28 -10.07
N LYS A 125 -19.00 -16.95 -9.56
CA LYS A 125 -19.18 -16.06 -8.41
C LYS A 125 -18.64 -16.70 -7.13
N LEU A 126 -18.92 -17.99 -6.89
CA LEU A 126 -18.43 -18.73 -5.73
C LEU A 126 -16.89 -18.87 -5.73
N PHE A 127 -16.31 -19.15 -6.90
CA PHE A 127 -14.86 -19.11 -7.09
C PHE A 127 -14.31 -17.71 -6.78
N LEU A 128 -14.91 -16.65 -7.30
CA LEU A 128 -14.42 -15.28 -7.11
C LEU A 128 -14.45 -14.85 -5.63
N VAL A 129 -15.50 -15.22 -4.89
CA VAL A 129 -15.60 -14.97 -3.44
C VAL A 129 -14.50 -15.71 -2.67
N THR A 130 -14.30 -16.99 -2.91
CA THR A 130 -13.28 -17.78 -2.21
C THR A 130 -11.85 -17.37 -2.60
N TYR A 131 -11.64 -17.00 -3.87
CA TYR A 131 -10.37 -16.48 -4.38
C TYR A 131 -10.02 -15.11 -3.78
N SER A 132 -10.98 -14.19 -3.65
CA SER A 132 -10.76 -12.85 -3.10
C SER A 132 -10.29 -12.86 -1.64
N LEU A 133 -10.82 -13.79 -0.83
CA LEU A 133 -10.55 -13.92 0.60
C LEU A 133 -9.05 -14.16 0.90
N LEU A 134 -8.35 -14.86 0.01
CA LEU A 134 -6.91 -15.10 0.11
C LEU A 134 -6.11 -14.19 -0.81
N GLY A 135 -6.61 -13.93 -2.03
CA GLY A 135 -5.94 -13.17 -3.06
C GLY A 135 -5.73 -11.69 -2.71
N ILE A 136 -6.70 -11.03 -2.08
CA ILE A 136 -6.56 -9.62 -1.70
C ILE A 136 -5.50 -9.46 -0.57
N PRO A 137 -5.54 -10.23 0.54
CA PRO A 137 -4.46 -10.19 1.54
C PRO A 137 -3.06 -10.50 0.98
N ILE A 138 -2.94 -11.52 0.11
CA ILE A 138 -1.66 -11.86 -0.54
C ILE A 138 -1.18 -10.72 -1.43
N THR A 139 -2.07 -10.10 -2.21
CA THR A 139 -1.73 -8.96 -3.08
C THR A 139 -1.29 -7.75 -2.26
N LEU A 140 -2.01 -7.39 -1.20
CA LEU A 140 -1.63 -6.27 -0.31
C LEU A 140 -0.28 -6.52 0.39
N LEU A 141 -0.02 -7.75 0.85
CA LEU A 141 1.26 -8.13 1.43
C LEU A 141 2.40 -8.06 0.41
N LEU A 142 2.18 -8.56 -0.82
CA LEU A 142 3.17 -8.51 -1.89
C LEU A 142 3.50 -7.07 -2.28
N LEU A 143 2.48 -6.23 -2.49
CA LEU A 143 2.64 -4.80 -2.81
C LEU A 143 3.42 -4.09 -1.69
N SER A 144 3.07 -4.31 -0.42
CA SER A 144 3.79 -3.74 0.73
C SER A 144 5.27 -4.16 0.80
N CYS A 145 5.55 -5.47 0.64
CA CYS A 145 6.91 -5.99 0.60
C CYS A 145 7.74 -5.38 -0.54
N LEU A 146 7.17 -5.35 -1.76
CA LEU A 146 7.82 -4.72 -2.92
C LEU A 146 8.06 -3.22 -2.70
N THR A 147 7.10 -2.50 -2.11
CA THR A 147 7.26 -1.07 -1.78
C THR A 147 8.44 -0.84 -0.85
N HIS A 148 8.58 -1.65 0.20
CA HIS A 148 9.74 -1.58 1.12
C HIS A 148 11.06 -1.98 0.47
N LEU A 149 11.07 -2.90 -0.50
CA LEU A 149 12.27 -3.28 -1.27
C LEU A 149 12.72 -2.17 -2.24
N LEU A 150 11.79 -1.40 -2.81
CA LEU A 150 12.08 -0.28 -3.71
C LEU A 150 12.49 1.00 -2.98
N LEU A 151 12.01 1.21 -1.76
CA LEU A 151 12.22 2.45 -0.99
C LEU A 151 13.70 2.87 -0.78
N PRO A 152 14.68 1.96 -0.59
CA PRO A 152 16.09 2.32 -0.55
C PRO A 152 16.59 2.97 -1.85
N TRP A 153 16.08 2.50 -3.00
CA TRP A 153 16.51 2.91 -4.34
C TRP A 153 15.77 4.16 -4.82
N VAL A 154 14.45 4.21 -4.60
CA VAL A 154 13.61 5.33 -5.05
C VAL A 154 13.73 6.54 -4.12
N THR A 155 13.81 6.32 -2.80
CA THR A 155 13.68 7.42 -1.81
C THR A 155 14.97 7.65 -1.03
N ARG A 156 15.48 6.64 -0.33
CA ARG A 156 16.58 6.83 0.65
C ARG A 156 17.90 7.17 -0.05
N GLY A 157 18.23 6.49 -1.14
CA GLY A 157 19.42 6.72 -1.95
C GLY A 157 19.47 8.14 -2.55
N PRO A 158 18.45 8.55 -3.32
CA PRO A 158 18.38 9.90 -3.90
C PRO A 158 18.41 11.02 -2.85
N VAL A 159 17.67 10.90 -1.74
CA VAL A 159 17.72 11.90 -0.65
C VAL A 159 19.13 12.00 -0.06
N ARG A 160 19.79 10.86 0.25
CA ARG A 160 21.19 10.86 0.73
C ARG A 160 22.15 11.45 -0.30
N TYR A 161 21.97 11.15 -1.59
CA TYR A 161 22.78 11.73 -2.66
C TYR A 161 22.62 13.26 -2.69
N MET A 162 21.40 13.78 -2.58
CA MET A 162 21.14 15.22 -2.52
C MET A 162 21.75 15.88 -1.27
N GLN A 163 21.75 15.21 -0.13
CA GLN A 163 22.44 15.68 1.08
C GLN A 163 23.97 15.74 0.86
N THR A 164 24.60 14.64 0.43
CA THR A 164 26.06 14.56 0.29
C THR A 164 26.60 15.38 -0.88
N ARG A 165 25.88 15.46 -2.01
CA ARG A 165 26.36 16.12 -3.24
C ARG A 165 26.02 17.61 -3.32
N TRP A 166 24.89 18.02 -2.76
CA TRP A 166 24.39 19.41 -2.82
C TRP A 166 24.32 20.11 -1.45
N GLY A 167 24.69 19.44 -0.35
CA GLY A 167 24.74 20.04 0.99
C GLY A 167 23.37 20.41 1.56
N LEU A 168 22.28 19.87 1.00
CA LEU A 168 20.92 20.19 1.41
C LEU A 168 20.63 19.63 2.82
N SER A 169 19.95 20.42 3.65
CA SER A 169 19.41 19.94 4.93
C SER A 169 18.44 18.78 4.70
N HIS A 170 18.29 17.88 5.68
CA HIS A 170 17.42 16.70 5.54
C HIS A 170 16.00 17.08 5.08
N SER A 171 15.35 18.06 5.72
CA SER A 171 14.02 18.53 5.34
C SER A 171 13.96 19.16 3.94
N GLY A 172 15.01 19.87 3.52
CA GLY A 172 15.11 20.46 2.18
C GLY A 172 15.32 19.40 1.10
N ALA A 173 16.22 18.45 1.34
CA ALA A 173 16.50 17.32 0.45
C ALA A 173 15.26 16.43 0.28
N SER A 174 14.57 16.07 1.37
CA SER A 174 13.34 15.28 1.31
C SER A 174 12.22 15.99 0.56
N LEU A 175 12.02 17.29 0.77
CA LEU A 175 10.97 18.06 0.08
C LEU A 175 11.27 18.21 -1.42
N ALA A 176 12.50 18.56 -1.78
CA ALA A 176 12.91 18.68 -3.18
C ALA A 176 12.86 17.33 -3.92
N HIS A 177 13.27 16.24 -3.25
CA HIS A 177 13.12 14.89 -3.80
C HIS A 177 11.65 14.49 -3.98
N ALA A 178 10.78 14.72 -2.99
CA ALA A 178 9.36 14.39 -3.11
C ALA A 178 8.65 15.21 -4.20
N GLY A 179 9.01 16.48 -4.38
CA GLY A 179 8.51 17.31 -5.49
C GLY A 179 8.97 16.80 -6.86
N LEU A 180 10.25 16.42 -6.99
CA LEU A 180 10.78 15.81 -8.22
C LEU A 180 10.11 14.45 -8.51
N LEU A 181 9.97 13.61 -7.49
CA LEU A 181 9.35 12.30 -7.60
C LEU A 181 7.88 12.44 -8.03
N LEU A 182 7.11 13.35 -7.42
CA LEU A 182 5.73 13.64 -7.82
C LEU A 182 5.63 14.12 -9.27
N GLY A 183 6.54 15.01 -9.70
CA GLY A 183 6.59 15.50 -11.08
C GLY A 183 6.91 14.38 -12.09
N LEU A 184 7.85 13.50 -11.75
CA LEU A 184 8.17 12.31 -12.56
C LEU A 184 7.02 11.32 -12.61
N THR A 185 6.34 11.06 -11.48
CA THR A 185 5.15 10.20 -11.44
C THR A 185 4.00 10.79 -12.25
N ALA A 186 3.74 12.10 -12.16
CA ALA A 186 2.76 12.80 -12.98
C ALA A 186 3.05 12.63 -14.48
N ALA A 187 4.31 12.84 -14.89
CA ALA A 187 4.73 12.69 -16.28
C ALA A 187 4.65 11.22 -16.79
N LEU A 188 5.22 10.28 -16.03
CA LEU A 188 5.43 8.90 -16.47
C LEU A 188 4.19 8.00 -16.33
N LEU A 189 3.32 8.24 -15.34
CA LEU A 189 2.14 7.40 -15.09
C LEU A 189 0.83 7.98 -15.59
N PHE A 190 0.74 9.30 -15.78
CA PHE A 190 -0.49 9.96 -16.22
C PHE A 190 -0.33 10.66 -17.56
N LEU A 191 0.60 11.61 -17.71
CA LEU A 191 0.70 12.40 -18.95
C LEU A 191 1.15 11.59 -20.17
N LEU A 192 2.23 10.80 -20.07
CA LEU A 192 2.72 9.99 -21.18
C LEU A 192 1.79 8.81 -21.55
N PRO A 193 1.20 8.07 -20.59
CA PRO A 193 0.20 7.06 -20.94
C PRO A 193 -1.07 7.67 -21.53
N ALA A 194 -1.53 8.84 -21.05
CA ALA A 194 -2.69 9.52 -21.62
C ALA A 194 -2.47 9.98 -23.07
N THR A 195 -1.29 10.53 -23.41
CA THR A 195 -0.99 10.87 -24.81
C THR A 195 -0.86 9.61 -25.68
N ALA A 196 -0.27 8.53 -25.17
CA ALA A 196 -0.19 7.26 -25.89
C ALA A 196 -1.59 6.66 -26.16
N LEU A 197 -2.47 6.61 -25.15
CA LEU A 197 -3.83 6.08 -25.29
C LEU A 197 -4.68 6.92 -26.26
N CYS A 198 -4.61 8.25 -26.17
CA CYS A 198 -5.31 9.16 -27.10
C CYS A 198 -4.88 8.96 -28.57
N LEU A 199 -3.65 8.50 -28.82
CA LEU A 199 -3.16 8.18 -30.17
C LEU A 199 -3.43 6.73 -30.60
N LEU A 200 -3.56 5.80 -29.65
CA LEU A 200 -3.74 4.35 -29.92
C LEU A 200 -5.21 3.91 -29.95
N VAL A 201 -6.09 4.57 -29.21
CA VAL A 201 -7.51 4.21 -29.05
C VAL A 201 -8.38 5.18 -29.86
N PRO A 202 -8.99 4.76 -30.98
CA PRO A 202 -9.84 5.63 -31.79
C PRO A 202 -11.02 6.17 -30.98
N GLY A 203 -11.28 7.48 -31.09
CA GLY A 203 -12.39 8.15 -30.42
C GLY A 203 -12.08 8.70 -29.02
N TRP A 204 -10.96 8.33 -28.40
CA TRP A 204 -10.58 8.86 -27.08
C TRP A 204 -9.87 10.21 -27.19
N SER A 205 -10.39 11.21 -26.50
CA SER A 205 -9.69 12.47 -26.26
C SER A 205 -8.56 12.33 -25.23
N PHE A 206 -7.71 13.35 -25.13
CA PHE A 206 -6.67 13.40 -24.10
C PHE A 206 -7.25 13.43 -22.68
N LEU A 207 -8.38 14.11 -22.48
CA LEU A 207 -9.02 14.20 -21.16
C LEU A 207 -9.53 12.84 -20.71
N GLU A 208 -10.20 12.09 -21.59
CA GLU A 208 -10.70 10.74 -21.32
C GLU A 208 -9.55 9.76 -21.07
N SER A 209 -8.47 9.87 -21.85
CA SER A 209 -7.26 9.06 -21.67
C SER A 209 -6.56 9.36 -20.33
N PHE A 210 -6.50 10.62 -19.91
CA PHE A 210 -5.96 11.03 -18.61
C PHE A 210 -6.86 10.59 -17.45
N TYR A 211 -8.17 10.75 -17.62
CA TYR A 211 -9.19 10.32 -16.66
C TYR A 211 -9.13 8.80 -16.46
N PHE A 212 -9.04 8.01 -17.54
CA PHE A 212 -8.80 6.57 -17.48
C PHE A 212 -7.56 6.25 -16.64
N CYS A 213 -6.40 6.85 -16.94
CA CYS A 213 -5.18 6.66 -16.16
C CYS A 213 -5.40 7.01 -14.67
N TYR A 214 -6.12 8.09 -14.39
CA TYR A 214 -6.42 8.54 -13.03
C TYR A 214 -7.31 7.56 -12.27
N ILE A 215 -8.52 7.23 -12.75
CA ILE A 215 -9.47 6.34 -12.06
C ILE A 215 -8.90 4.93 -11.88
N SER A 216 -8.04 4.51 -12.81
CA SER A 216 -7.46 3.16 -12.81
C SER A 216 -6.36 2.99 -11.78
N LEU A 217 -5.38 3.91 -11.77
CA LEU A 217 -4.26 3.86 -10.83
C LEU A 217 -4.64 4.29 -9.40
N SER A 218 -5.69 5.10 -9.24
CA SER A 218 -6.28 5.40 -7.93
C SER A 218 -7.17 4.28 -7.39
N THR A 219 -7.30 3.15 -8.10
CA THR A 219 -8.13 2.00 -7.74
C THR A 219 -9.62 2.34 -7.53
N ILE A 220 -10.12 3.37 -8.23
CA ILE A 220 -11.55 3.72 -8.26
C ILE A 220 -12.27 2.84 -9.30
N GLY A 221 -11.67 2.72 -10.50
CA GLY A 221 -12.08 1.79 -11.56
C GLY A 221 -13.56 1.82 -11.94
N LEU A 222 -14.09 2.97 -12.36
CA LEU A 222 -15.51 3.12 -12.72
C LEU A 222 -15.95 2.28 -13.93
N GLY A 223 -15.04 1.94 -14.83
CA GLY A 223 -15.29 0.99 -15.94
C GLY A 223 -16.03 1.57 -17.14
N ASP A 224 -16.32 2.87 -17.11
CA ASP A 224 -16.83 3.69 -18.20
C ASP A 224 -15.89 3.72 -19.42
N TYR A 225 -14.58 3.84 -19.19
CA TYR A 225 -13.56 3.82 -20.23
C TYR A 225 -12.75 2.52 -20.23
N LEU A 226 -12.90 1.74 -21.30
CA LEU A 226 -12.11 0.54 -21.55
C LEU A 226 -11.61 0.47 -23.00
N PRO A 227 -10.33 0.18 -23.24
CA PRO A 227 -9.74 0.23 -24.58
C PRO A 227 -9.99 -1.06 -25.38
N GLY A 228 -11.25 -1.34 -25.70
CA GLY A 228 -11.67 -2.47 -26.54
C GLY A 228 -11.67 -2.17 -28.04
N GLY A 229 -11.96 -0.92 -28.44
CA GLY A 229 -12.27 -0.53 -29.83
C GLY A 229 -11.13 -0.49 -30.85
N THR A 230 -10.06 -1.29 -30.68
CA THR A 230 -8.94 -1.30 -31.65
C THR A 230 -9.25 -2.17 -32.87
N ARG A 231 -8.87 -1.70 -34.07
CA ARG A 231 -9.17 -2.33 -35.37
C ARG A 231 -8.63 -3.75 -35.61
N SER A 232 -7.88 -4.35 -34.68
CA SER A 232 -7.40 -5.73 -34.83
C SER A 232 -7.37 -6.49 -33.51
N LEU A 233 -7.74 -7.76 -33.55
CA LEU A 233 -7.76 -8.65 -32.39
C LEU A 233 -6.36 -8.77 -31.73
N ALA A 234 -5.29 -8.73 -32.53
CA ALA A 234 -3.92 -8.81 -32.02
C ALA A 234 -3.48 -7.52 -31.31
N SER A 235 -3.83 -6.34 -31.85
CA SER A 235 -3.55 -5.06 -31.16
C SER A 235 -4.33 -4.94 -29.86
N ARG A 236 -5.58 -5.40 -29.83
CA ARG A 236 -6.43 -5.40 -28.62
C ARG A 236 -5.81 -6.21 -27.48
N LYS A 237 -5.49 -7.49 -27.72
CA LYS A 237 -4.85 -8.38 -26.72
C LYS A 237 -3.52 -7.80 -26.23
N GLY A 238 -2.71 -7.27 -27.14
CA GLY A 238 -1.44 -6.60 -26.79
C GLY A 238 -1.63 -5.37 -25.90
N LEU A 239 -2.65 -4.56 -26.17
CA LEU A 239 -3.00 -3.38 -25.38
C LEU A 239 -3.56 -3.75 -24.00
N GLU A 240 -4.48 -4.71 -23.93
CA GLU A 240 -5.03 -5.24 -22.66
C GLU A 240 -3.92 -5.81 -21.75
N PHE A 241 -2.97 -6.55 -22.32
CA PHE A 241 -1.80 -7.06 -21.58
C PHE A 241 -0.86 -5.93 -21.13
N ALA A 242 -0.55 -4.98 -22.02
CA ALA A 242 0.29 -3.82 -21.68
C ALA A 242 -0.35 -2.97 -20.56
N ILE A 243 -1.67 -2.80 -20.59
CA ILE A 243 -2.42 -2.09 -19.55
C ILE A 243 -2.43 -2.89 -18.25
N SER A 244 -2.61 -4.22 -18.28
CA SER A 244 -2.47 -5.08 -17.10
C SER A 244 -1.12 -4.85 -16.39
N CYS A 245 -0.04 -4.78 -17.17
CA CYS A 245 1.31 -4.50 -16.65
C CYS A 245 1.44 -3.06 -16.12
N TYR A 246 0.89 -2.08 -16.84
CA TYR A 246 0.87 -0.67 -16.44
C TYR A 246 0.11 -0.44 -15.11
N LEU A 247 -1.04 -1.09 -14.92
CA LEU A 247 -1.82 -0.95 -13.67
C LEU A 247 -1.06 -1.54 -12.48
N LEU A 248 -0.49 -2.74 -12.64
CA LEU A 248 0.29 -3.38 -11.57
C LEU A 248 1.54 -2.57 -11.21
N LEU A 249 2.31 -2.12 -12.20
CA LEU A 249 3.53 -1.32 -11.99
C LEU A 249 3.21 0.10 -11.51
N GLY A 250 2.16 0.72 -12.05
CA GLY A 250 1.73 2.07 -11.69
C GLY A 250 1.21 2.14 -10.25
N LEU A 251 0.40 1.16 -9.82
CA LEU A 251 -0.04 1.03 -8.43
C LEU A 251 1.17 0.83 -7.49
N MET A 252 2.11 -0.04 -7.87
CA MET A 252 3.38 -0.23 -7.15
C MET A 252 4.15 1.08 -6.96
N VAL A 253 4.29 1.89 -8.03
CA VAL A 253 4.97 3.19 -7.95
C VAL A 253 4.18 4.17 -7.09
N LEU A 254 2.85 4.24 -7.21
CA LEU A 254 2.02 5.12 -6.37
C LEU A 254 2.12 4.77 -4.88
N LEU A 255 2.22 3.49 -4.51
CA LEU A 255 2.45 3.08 -3.13
C LEU A 255 3.83 3.51 -2.61
N VAL A 256 4.88 3.44 -3.43
CA VAL A 256 6.23 3.96 -3.09
C VAL A 256 6.21 5.50 -2.95
N VAL A 257 5.45 6.19 -3.79
CA VAL A 257 5.25 7.65 -3.69
C VAL A 257 4.50 7.99 -2.40
N LEU A 258 3.40 7.30 -2.09
CA LEU A 258 2.63 7.50 -0.87
C LEU A 258 3.48 7.28 0.41
N GLU A 259 4.24 6.19 0.46
CA GLU A 259 5.19 5.90 1.54
C GLU A 259 6.32 6.97 1.63
N THR A 260 6.74 7.53 0.50
CA THR A 260 7.68 8.67 0.47
C THR A 260 7.05 9.94 1.06
N PHE A 261 5.81 10.25 0.71
CA PHE A 261 5.05 11.37 1.28
C PHE A 261 4.81 11.18 2.78
N TRP A 262 4.53 9.96 3.26
CA TRP A 262 4.35 9.65 4.68
C TRP A 262 5.63 9.84 5.52
N ARG A 263 6.80 9.81 4.88
CA ARG A 263 8.11 10.03 5.52
C ARG A 263 8.57 11.48 5.53
N LEU A 264 7.81 12.41 4.95
CA LEU A 264 8.14 13.84 5.00
C LEU A 264 8.01 14.39 6.44
N PRO A 265 8.95 15.21 6.93
CA PRO A 265 8.84 15.82 8.26
C PRO A 265 7.54 16.62 8.46
N GLN A 266 7.03 17.25 7.41
CA GLN A 266 5.79 18.03 7.41
C GLN A 266 4.54 17.14 7.61
N THR A 267 4.47 15.98 6.93
CA THR A 267 3.33 15.06 7.06
C THR A 267 3.39 14.35 8.41
N GLN A 268 4.57 13.94 8.88
CA GLN A 268 4.73 13.38 10.21
C GLN A 268 4.35 14.37 11.32
N ALA A 269 4.61 15.67 11.16
CA ALA A 269 4.15 16.70 12.09
C ALA A 269 2.60 16.81 12.11
N LEU A 270 1.96 16.73 10.94
CA LEU A 270 0.50 16.74 10.80
C LEU A 270 -0.14 15.48 11.43
N VAL A 271 0.43 14.30 11.18
CA VAL A 271 -0.06 13.04 11.77
C VAL A 271 0.08 13.06 13.30
N ARG A 272 1.22 13.53 13.84
CA ARG A 272 1.42 13.69 15.29
C ARG A 272 0.47 14.71 15.93
N PHE A 273 -0.02 15.70 15.17
CA PHE A 273 -1.02 16.65 15.65
C PHE A 273 -2.40 15.99 15.86
N PHE A 274 -2.84 15.12 14.95
CA PHE A 274 -4.13 14.43 15.05
C PHE A 274 -4.09 13.16 15.91
N SER A 275 -3.03 12.35 15.79
CA SER A 275 -2.90 11.04 16.43
C SER A 275 -2.19 11.06 17.79
N GLY A 276 -1.59 12.19 18.16
CA GLY A 276 -0.73 12.32 19.35
C GLY A 276 0.71 11.81 19.13
N PRO A 277 1.52 11.73 20.20
CA PRO A 277 2.87 11.20 20.13
C PRO A 277 2.85 9.71 19.76
N TRP A 278 3.47 9.36 18.64
CA TRP A 278 3.60 7.97 18.21
C TRP A 278 4.90 7.37 18.79
N GLU A 279 4.79 6.49 19.77
CA GLU A 279 5.92 5.70 20.31
C GLU A 279 6.26 4.53 19.37
N GLY A 280 6.67 4.85 18.14
CA GLY A 280 7.29 3.90 17.23
C GLY A 280 8.80 4.11 17.15
N PRO A 281 9.59 3.06 16.88
CA PRO A 281 11.03 3.20 16.67
C PRO A 281 11.31 4.25 15.58
N LEU A 282 12.17 5.21 15.91
CA LEU A 282 12.69 6.18 14.96
C LEU A 282 13.65 5.47 14.00
N ASP A 283 13.08 4.92 12.93
CA ASP A 283 13.77 4.24 11.85
C ASP A 283 14.56 5.26 10.99
N GLY A 284 15.61 5.83 11.58
CA GLY A 284 16.37 6.96 11.04
C GLY A 284 17.49 7.49 11.94
N LEU A 285 18.68 6.88 11.86
CA LEU A 285 20.00 7.54 11.91
C LEU A 285 20.19 8.67 12.95
N ALA A 286 20.47 8.32 14.21
CA ALA A 286 21.11 9.24 15.19
C ALA A 286 21.79 8.54 16.40
N LEU A 287 22.24 7.29 16.30
CA LEU A 287 22.89 6.56 17.41
C LEU A 287 24.33 6.08 17.15
N ASP A 288 24.80 6.05 15.90
CA ASP A 288 26.17 5.63 15.56
C ASP A 288 27.22 6.76 15.58
N GLU A 289 26.83 8.04 15.72
CA GLU A 289 27.78 9.17 15.85
C GLU A 289 27.96 9.70 17.28
N LEU A 290 27.31 9.10 18.29
CA LEU A 290 27.49 9.50 19.71
C LEU A 290 28.12 8.42 20.59
N THR A 291 28.59 7.31 19.99
CA THR A 291 29.30 6.22 20.68
C THR A 291 30.78 6.12 20.31
N LEU A 292 31.26 6.90 19.32
CA LEU A 292 32.67 6.94 18.88
C LEU A 292 33.42 8.20 19.35
N SER A 293 33.45 8.42 20.66
CA SER A 293 34.45 9.28 21.34
C SER A 293 34.55 8.89 22.83
N GLY A 294 34.81 7.59 23.07
CA GLY A 294 34.80 6.96 24.38
C GLY A 294 36.15 6.51 24.93
N ASP A 295 37.27 6.88 24.30
CA ASP A 295 38.63 6.49 24.75
C ASP A 295 39.67 7.59 24.49
N PHE A 296 39.85 8.50 25.45
CA PHE A 296 41.14 9.19 25.73
C PHE A 296 41.08 9.88 27.11
N LEU A 297 41.72 9.27 28.11
CA LEU A 297 42.05 9.88 29.40
C LEU A 297 43.27 10.85 29.25
N PRO A 298 43.64 11.69 30.24
CA PRO A 298 42.95 12.03 31.50
C PRO A 298 42.78 13.56 31.74
N ARG A 299 41.96 13.97 32.71
CA ARG A 299 42.12 15.27 33.41
C ARG A 299 42.16 15.10 34.92
N ARG A 300 43.20 15.65 35.54
CA ARG A 300 43.48 15.60 36.98
C ARG A 300 43.14 16.96 37.61
N ILE A 301 42.78 16.92 38.90
CA ILE A 301 42.70 18.07 39.84
C ILE A 301 41.45 18.97 39.72
N GLY A 302 40.48 18.71 40.59
CA GLY A 302 39.46 19.65 41.06
C GLY A 302 39.20 19.38 42.55
N ARG A 303 39.16 20.42 43.41
CA ARG A 303 39.20 20.26 44.88
C ARG A 303 37.83 20.02 45.52
N ARG A 304 37.89 19.28 46.64
CA ARG A 304 36.86 18.93 47.64
C ARG A 304 35.81 20.01 47.96
N THR A 305 34.57 19.56 48.18
CA THR A 305 33.79 19.77 49.43
C THR A 305 32.83 18.57 49.65
N PRO A 306 32.40 18.24 50.89
CA PRO A 306 31.88 16.91 51.22
C PRO A 306 30.34 16.79 51.16
N PRO A 307 29.78 15.57 50.97
CA PRO A 307 28.35 15.32 51.09
C PRO A 307 27.90 15.17 52.56
N GLN A 308 26.64 15.52 52.78
CA GLN A 308 25.96 15.59 54.07
C GLN A 308 25.51 14.21 54.55
N LYS A 309 25.54 13.97 55.87
CA LYS A 309 25.15 12.69 56.50
C LYS A 309 23.67 12.36 56.25
N TRP A 310 23.38 11.10 55.95
CA TRP A 310 22.04 10.51 56.09
C TRP A 310 22.06 9.37 57.11
N ILE A 311 20.96 9.25 57.87
CA ILE A 311 20.80 8.41 59.07
C ILE A 311 20.22 7.03 58.65
N PRO A 312 20.66 5.91 59.24
CA PRO A 312 20.22 4.58 58.82
C PRO A 312 18.88 4.17 59.46
N VAL A 313 18.07 3.42 58.72
CA VAL A 313 16.93 2.64 59.23
C VAL A 313 17.26 1.14 59.09
N ARG A 314 17.06 0.38 60.17
CA ARG A 314 17.36 -1.06 60.23
C ARG A 314 16.15 -1.90 59.82
N LEU A 315 16.39 -3.06 59.22
CA LEU A 315 15.56 -4.25 59.45
C LEU A 315 16.45 -5.34 60.09
N PRO A 316 16.01 -6.02 61.17
CA PRO A 316 16.79 -7.08 61.82
C PRO A 316 16.35 -8.50 61.42
N HIS A 317 17.34 -9.40 61.33
CA HIS A 317 17.24 -10.83 61.67
C HIS A 317 16.28 -11.72 60.82
N LEU A 318 16.40 -13.04 60.76
CA LEU A 318 17.28 -14.04 61.41
C LEU A 318 17.31 -15.28 60.47
N TYR A 319 18.39 -16.08 60.45
CA TYR A 319 18.33 -17.55 60.62
C TYR A 319 19.74 -18.14 60.66
N HIS A 320 19.93 -19.12 61.55
CA HIS A 320 21.19 -19.80 61.81
C HIS A 320 21.40 -21.02 60.90
N LEU A 321 22.67 -21.41 60.71
CA LEU A 321 23.07 -22.82 60.59
C LEU A 321 24.31 -23.07 61.49
N PRO A 322 24.49 -24.28 62.05
CA PRO A 322 25.38 -24.50 63.18
C PRO A 322 26.81 -24.97 62.82
N THR A 323 27.70 -24.84 63.80
CA THR A 323 29.04 -25.42 63.92
C THR A 323 28.99 -26.96 64.03
N VAL A 324 30.05 -27.79 64.05
CA VAL A 324 31.26 -27.92 64.92
C VAL A 324 32.18 -29.02 64.26
N PRO A 325 33.44 -29.32 64.68
CA PRO A 325 34.70 -28.53 64.68
C PRO A 325 35.85 -29.19 63.85
N GLY A 326 37.03 -28.55 63.77
CA GLY A 326 38.29 -29.23 63.41
C GLY A 326 39.47 -28.29 63.10
N SER A 327 40.57 -28.41 63.85
CA SER A 327 41.88 -27.75 63.62
C SER A 327 42.98 -28.75 64.05
N PRO A 328 44.25 -28.68 63.56
CA PRO A 328 45.01 -27.45 63.29
C PRO A 328 45.79 -27.41 61.94
N ALA A 329 46.55 -26.32 61.73
CA ALA A 329 47.54 -26.13 60.65
C ALA A 329 48.98 -26.51 61.16
N PRO A 330 50.11 -26.10 60.54
CA PRO A 330 50.47 -25.82 59.12
C PRO A 330 51.77 -26.53 58.65
N SER A 331 52.05 -26.68 57.33
CA SER A 331 53.45 -26.91 56.83
C SER A 331 53.68 -26.78 55.30
N SER A 332 54.65 -25.93 54.92
CA SER A 332 55.68 -26.02 53.84
C SER A 332 55.43 -26.60 52.42
N HIS A 333 55.92 -25.85 51.42
CA HIS A 333 56.46 -26.14 50.06
C HIS A 333 57.02 -27.57 49.73
N PRO A 334 57.32 -27.97 48.46
CA PRO A 334 57.40 -27.20 47.18
C PRO A 334 56.76 -27.87 45.90
N LEU A 335 57.07 -27.31 44.72
CA LEU A 335 56.91 -27.78 43.30
C LEU A 335 57.58 -29.17 43.01
N PRO A 336 57.61 -29.79 41.77
CA PRO A 336 57.24 -29.33 40.41
C PRO A 336 56.60 -30.38 39.40
N HIS A 337 56.44 -29.96 38.13
CA HIS A 337 56.46 -30.71 36.84
C HIS A 337 55.28 -31.56 36.27
N ARG A 338 54.92 -31.17 35.01
CA ARG A 338 54.40 -31.90 33.81
C ARG A 338 55.00 -33.32 33.57
N PRO A 339 54.52 -34.21 32.65
CA PRO A 339 53.94 -33.90 31.32
C PRO A 339 52.88 -34.88 30.69
N GLN A 340 52.62 -34.69 29.38
CA GLN A 340 52.04 -35.60 28.34
C GLN A 340 50.51 -35.90 28.40
N ASN A 341 49.68 -35.56 27.40
CA ASN A 341 49.59 -35.93 25.96
C ASN A 341 49.21 -37.40 25.68
N LEU A 342 48.04 -37.62 25.07
CA LEU A 342 47.79 -38.54 23.93
C LEU A 342 46.34 -38.42 23.39
N ARG A 343 46.20 -38.24 22.06
CA ARG A 343 45.00 -38.63 21.26
C ARG A 343 45.25 -40.09 20.74
N PRO A 344 44.45 -40.76 19.85
CA PRO A 344 43.19 -40.37 19.17
C PRO A 344 42.10 -41.49 18.91
N ARG A 345 40.94 -41.07 18.36
CA ARG A 345 40.15 -41.73 17.26
C ARG A 345 39.17 -42.91 17.58
N PRO A 346 38.28 -43.35 16.62
CA PRO A 346 36.83 -43.51 16.90
C PRO A 346 36.17 -44.83 16.42
N VAL A 347 34.85 -44.96 16.66
CA VAL A 347 33.92 -46.00 16.11
C VAL A 347 32.51 -45.38 16.06
N ARG A 348 31.49 -45.74 15.26
CA ARG A 348 31.20 -46.28 13.89
C ARG A 348 29.67 -46.52 13.91
N ALA A 349 28.96 -46.42 12.78
CA ALA A 349 27.49 -46.51 12.71
C ALA A 349 26.95 -47.95 12.54
N LEU A 350 25.63 -48.16 12.70
CA LEU A 350 24.90 -49.36 12.22
C LEU A 350 23.39 -49.07 11.92
N ASP A 351 22.92 -49.61 10.79
CA ASP A 351 21.57 -50.11 10.34
C ASP A 351 20.24 -49.43 10.75
N LEU A 352 19.22 -49.21 9.89
CA LEU A 352 18.61 -49.88 8.70
C LEU A 352 17.44 -50.87 8.97
N ARG A 353 16.17 -50.42 8.91
CA ARG A 353 15.14 -50.76 7.86
C ARG A 353 13.67 -50.43 8.27
N PRO A 354 12.72 -50.33 7.29
CA PRO A 354 11.30 -49.98 7.50
C PRO A 354 10.31 -51.15 7.26
N PRO A 355 8.99 -50.94 7.37
CA PRO A 355 7.96 -51.83 6.81
C PRO A 355 7.08 -51.19 5.71
N VAL A 356 6.61 -52.05 4.80
CA VAL A 356 5.76 -51.79 3.61
C VAL A 356 5.02 -53.12 3.31
N SER A 357 3.72 -53.24 3.02
CA SER A 357 2.54 -52.34 3.03
C SER A 357 1.28 -53.23 3.18
N MET A 358 0.04 -52.74 2.93
CA MET A 358 -0.93 -53.35 1.97
C MET A 358 -2.36 -52.75 2.04
N LEU A 359 -2.87 -52.38 0.86
CA LEU A 359 -4.24 -52.62 0.33
C LEU A 359 -5.48 -52.42 1.22
N ARG A 360 -6.22 -51.32 0.95
CA ARG A 360 -7.47 -51.39 0.15
C ARG A 360 -7.82 -50.05 -0.47
#